data_AF-A0A094B4N3-F1
#
_entry.id   AF-A0A094B4N3-F1
#
_cell.length_a   1.000
_cell.length_b   1.000
_cell.length_c   1.000
_cell.angle_alpha   90.00
_cell.angle_beta   90.00
_cell.angle_gamma   90.00
#
_symmetry.space_group_name_H-M   'P 1'
#
loop_
_entity.id
_entity.type
_entity.pdbx_description
1 polymer ?
#
loop_
_entity_poly.entity_id
_entity_poly.type
_entity_poly.pdbx_seq_one_letter_code
_entity_poly.pdbx_strand_id
1 'polypeptide(L)'
;LAYGTSFSRDVDGGFMQFRVYRSPDAHKAFARSRDVVTAFASGKEPVQRSLLEGAVSAIVVSLADEQATMAMAAQMNFVNGVVRGVPEGYNEELLRKVRAVGEAEMREAMMAVLVPCFEPGKANVVVTCAPVVSDAIVKGFEADGFKTEVRALGDFRDDYGLVGDDDEGEEDDDEDEGESGDESGSGDESE
;
A
#
# COMPACT_ATOMS: atom_id res chain seq x y z
N LEU A 1 -14.88 1.25 -5.13
CA LEU A 1 -14.08 -0.01 -5.08
C LEU A 1 -13.03 0.04 -3.99
N ALA A 2 -12.36 1.16 -3.72
CA ALA A 2 -11.51 1.36 -2.54
C ALA A 2 -11.49 2.85 -2.16
N TYR A 3 -11.11 3.19 -0.93
CA TYR A 3 -10.86 4.58 -0.53
C TYR A 3 -9.55 5.10 -1.13
N GLY A 4 -8.53 4.25 -1.24
CA GLY A 4 -7.27 4.60 -1.87
C GLY A 4 -6.56 3.39 -2.46
N THR A 5 -5.79 3.63 -3.52
CA THR A 5 -4.85 2.67 -4.09
C THR A 5 -3.55 3.39 -4.40
N SER A 6 -2.41 2.84 -3.99
CA SER A 6 -1.12 3.46 -4.22
C SER A 6 -0.02 2.42 -4.44
N PHE A 7 1.06 2.88 -5.10
CA PHE A 7 2.33 2.19 -5.12
C PHE A 7 3.32 2.93 -4.22
N SER A 8 4.16 2.16 -3.54
CA SER A 8 5.32 2.68 -2.81
C SER A 8 6.53 1.80 -3.09
N ARG A 9 7.70 2.43 -3.22
CA ARG A 9 8.98 1.74 -3.45
C ARG A 9 9.81 1.78 -2.18
N ASP A 10 10.42 0.67 -1.84
CA ASP A 10 11.50 0.61 -0.86
C ASP A 10 12.80 0.32 -1.60
N VAL A 11 13.66 1.34 -1.69
CA VAL A 11 14.92 1.24 -2.43
C VAL A 11 15.96 0.45 -1.63
N ASP A 12 15.90 0.54 -0.30
CA ASP A 12 16.85 -0.12 0.59
C ASP A 12 16.45 -1.61 0.77
N GLY A 13 15.15 -1.91 0.81
CA GLY A 13 14.60 -3.26 0.82
C GLY A 13 14.50 -3.94 -0.55
N GLY A 14 14.56 -3.16 -1.64
CA GLY A 14 14.56 -3.67 -3.01
C GLY A 14 13.20 -4.21 -3.49
N PHE A 15 12.09 -3.75 -2.91
CA PHE A 15 10.75 -4.22 -3.28
C PHE A 15 9.79 -3.07 -3.61
N MET A 16 8.80 -3.40 -4.44
CA MET A 16 7.67 -2.53 -4.77
C MET A 16 6.44 -3.04 -4.03
N GLN A 17 5.69 -2.14 -3.41
CA GLN A 17 4.46 -2.45 -2.71
C GLN A 17 3.27 -1.81 -3.42
N PHE A 18 2.27 -2.63 -3.75
CA PHE A 18 0.94 -2.15 -4.11
C PHE A 18 0.02 -2.23 -2.90
N ARG A 19 -0.69 -1.16 -2.59
CA ARG A 19 -1.60 -1.07 -1.45
C ARG A 19 -3.00 -0.70 -1.91
N VAL A 20 -3.98 -1.46 -1.45
CA VAL A 20 -5.40 -1.10 -1.48
C VAL A 20 -5.83 -0.75 -0.07
N TYR A 21 -6.32 0.47 0.13
CA TYR A 21 -6.74 0.98 1.42
C TYR A 21 -8.26 1.12 1.48
N ARG A 22 -8.86 0.48 2.50
CA ARG A 22 -10.30 0.44 2.78
C ARG A 22 -11.14 0.10 1.54
N SER A 23 -11.11 -1.18 1.16
CA SER A 23 -11.96 -1.72 0.11
C SER A 23 -12.93 -2.75 0.70
N PRO A 24 -14.24 -2.70 0.36
CA PRO A 24 -15.17 -3.77 0.73
C PRO A 24 -14.90 -5.07 -0.05
N ASP A 25 -14.14 -5.01 -1.14
CA ASP A 25 -13.79 -6.15 -1.98
C ASP A 25 -12.35 -5.98 -2.52
N ALA A 26 -11.40 -6.45 -1.72
CA ALA A 26 -9.98 -6.28 -1.99
C ALA A 26 -9.54 -6.98 -3.30
N HIS A 27 -10.13 -8.14 -3.60
CA HIS A 27 -9.82 -8.88 -4.82
C HIS A 27 -10.25 -8.12 -6.07
N LYS A 28 -11.49 -7.59 -6.11
CA LYS A 28 -11.92 -6.78 -7.26
C LYS A 28 -11.10 -5.51 -7.42
N ALA A 29 -10.74 -4.84 -6.32
CA ALA A 29 -9.87 -3.67 -6.38
C ALA A 29 -8.50 -4.04 -6.96
N PHE A 30 -7.90 -5.13 -6.51
CA PHE A 30 -6.64 -5.66 -7.02
C PHE A 30 -6.72 -6.00 -8.51
N ALA A 31 -7.71 -6.78 -8.93
CA ALA A 31 -7.88 -7.18 -10.32
C ALA A 31 -8.06 -5.98 -11.25
N ARG A 32 -8.85 -4.99 -10.84
CA ARG A 32 -9.01 -3.75 -11.62
C ARG A 32 -7.73 -2.95 -11.71
N SER A 33 -6.97 -2.84 -10.63
CA SER A 33 -5.66 -2.17 -10.65
C SER A 33 -4.66 -2.88 -11.55
N ARG A 34 -4.61 -4.23 -11.52
CA ARG A 34 -3.81 -5.02 -12.46
C ARG A 34 -4.17 -4.69 -13.91
N ASP A 35 -5.46 -4.73 -14.25
CA ASP A 35 -5.92 -4.52 -15.61
C ASP A 35 -5.55 -3.12 -16.13
N VAL A 36 -5.73 -2.08 -15.31
CA VAL A 36 -5.37 -0.70 -15.64
C VAL A 36 -3.85 -0.55 -15.82
N VAL A 37 -3.06 -1.04 -14.86
CA VAL A 37 -1.59 -0.95 -14.95
C VAL A 37 -1.07 -1.69 -16.17
N THR A 38 -1.63 -2.87 -16.47
CA THR A 38 -1.26 -3.67 -17.63
C THR A 38 -1.65 -3.00 -18.95
N ALA A 39 -2.81 -2.32 -19.00
CA ALA A 39 -3.25 -1.58 -20.18
C ALA A 39 -2.30 -0.42 -20.54
N PHE A 40 -1.84 0.33 -19.54
CA PHE A 40 -0.82 1.37 -19.74
C PHE A 40 0.55 0.77 -20.08
N ALA A 41 1.00 -0.25 -19.35
CA ALA A 41 2.30 -0.89 -19.58
C ALA A 41 2.42 -1.51 -20.98
N SER A 42 1.35 -2.12 -21.49
CA SER A 42 1.30 -2.69 -22.84
C SER A 42 1.11 -1.65 -23.95
N GLY A 43 0.80 -0.40 -23.61
CA GLY A 43 0.44 0.64 -24.58
C GLY A 43 -0.94 0.49 -25.21
N LYS A 44 -1.80 -0.41 -24.68
CA LYS A 44 -3.22 -0.49 -25.08
C LYS A 44 -3.94 0.81 -24.78
N GLU A 45 -3.61 1.43 -23.65
CA GLU A 45 -4.08 2.77 -23.30
C GLU A 45 -2.95 3.78 -23.47
N PRO A 46 -3.15 4.84 -24.29
CA PRO A 46 -2.10 5.81 -24.55
C PRO A 46 -1.88 6.72 -23.34
N VAL A 47 -0.61 7.05 -23.05
CA VAL A 47 -0.28 7.99 -21.99
C VAL A 47 -0.37 9.40 -22.56
N GLN A 48 -1.30 10.20 -22.04
CA GLN A 48 -1.41 11.59 -22.45
C GLN A 48 -0.17 12.37 -21.99
N ARG A 49 0.41 13.17 -22.88
CA ARG A 49 1.61 13.96 -22.59
C ARG A 49 1.44 14.86 -21.35
N SER A 50 0.27 15.46 -21.18
CA SER A 50 -0.05 16.29 -20.01
C SER A 50 0.01 15.52 -18.69
N LEU A 51 -0.39 14.24 -18.68
CA LEU A 51 -0.30 13.38 -17.51
C LEU A 51 1.16 13.05 -17.17
N LEU A 52 1.99 12.80 -18.20
CA LEU A 52 3.42 12.57 -18.01
C LEU A 52 4.12 13.81 -17.45
N GLU A 53 3.83 15.00 -17.99
CA GLU A 53 4.37 16.26 -17.49
C GLU A 53 3.93 16.53 -16.04
N GLY A 54 2.66 16.28 -15.71
CA GLY A 54 2.15 16.37 -14.34
C GLY A 54 2.83 15.40 -13.37
N ALA A 55 3.08 14.16 -13.80
CA ALA A 55 3.79 13.16 -13.00
C ALA A 55 5.24 13.58 -12.73
N VAL A 56 5.95 14.12 -13.73
CA VAL A 56 7.30 14.67 -13.56
C VAL A 56 7.29 15.82 -12.54
N SER A 57 6.32 16.74 -12.64
CA SER A 57 6.16 17.83 -11.67
C SER A 57 5.90 17.31 -10.26
N ALA A 58 5.08 16.28 -10.10
CA ALA A 58 4.82 15.67 -8.79
C ALA A 58 6.09 15.08 -8.17
N ILE A 59 6.96 14.44 -8.97
CA ILE A 59 8.26 13.94 -8.48
C ILE A 59 9.17 15.09 -8.03
N VAL A 60 9.21 16.19 -8.78
CA VAL A 60 10.01 17.37 -8.41
C VAL A 60 9.53 17.97 -7.09
N VAL A 61 8.20 18.13 -6.92
CA VAL A 61 7.62 18.65 -5.69
C VAL A 61 7.91 17.72 -4.52
N SER A 62 7.74 16.40 -4.68
CA SER A 62 8.04 15.41 -3.64
C SER A 62 9.50 15.50 -3.16
N LEU A 63 10.45 15.69 -4.07
CA LEU A 63 11.86 15.82 -3.70
C LEU A 63 12.16 17.15 -2.99
N ALA A 64 11.48 18.24 -3.38
CA ALA A 64 11.61 19.52 -2.71
C ALA A 64 11.06 19.45 -1.28
N ASP A 65 9.92 18.78 -1.07
CA ASP A 65 9.29 18.60 0.23
C ASP A 65 10.16 17.75 1.19
N GLU A 66 10.90 16.77 0.67
CA GLU A 66 11.88 15.98 1.43
C GLU A 66 13.04 16.82 2.00
N GLN A 67 13.26 18.03 1.48
CA GLN A 67 14.33 18.95 1.88
C GLN A 67 13.78 20.31 2.36
N ALA A 68 12.51 20.36 2.78
CA ALA A 68 11.82 21.60 3.14
C ALA A 68 12.48 22.39 4.29
N THR A 69 13.29 21.74 5.13
CA THR A 69 14.00 22.38 6.24
C THR A 69 15.50 22.05 6.21
N MET A 70 16.31 22.92 6.82
CA MET A 70 17.76 22.69 6.93
C MET A 70 18.10 21.38 7.65
N ALA A 71 17.32 21.00 8.67
CA ALA A 71 17.52 19.74 9.39
C ALA A 71 17.24 18.52 8.49
N MET A 72 16.13 18.53 7.73
CA MET A 72 15.79 17.46 6.79
C MET A 72 16.80 17.36 5.65
N ALA A 73 17.25 18.51 5.11
CA ALA A 73 18.29 18.55 4.08
C ALA A 73 19.63 17.97 4.59
N ALA A 74 20.03 18.31 5.82
CA ALA A 74 21.24 17.75 6.44
C ALA A 74 21.13 16.23 6.66
N GLN A 75 19.98 15.74 7.13
CA GLN A 75 19.73 14.31 7.28
C GLN A 75 19.80 13.57 5.93
N MET A 76 19.13 14.10 4.90
CA MET A 76 19.16 13.52 3.56
C MET A 76 20.57 13.48 2.96
N ASN A 77 21.36 14.55 3.14
CA ASN A 77 22.75 14.57 2.70
C ASN A 77 23.61 13.52 3.42
N PHE A 78 23.41 13.34 4.73
CA PHE A 78 24.11 12.30 5.49
C PHE A 78 23.71 10.89 5.01
N VAL A 79 22.41 10.62 4.85
CA VAL A 79 21.93 9.31 4.35
C VAL A 79 22.48 9.02 2.96
N ASN A 80 22.40 9.98 2.03
CA ASN A 80 22.87 9.78 0.67
C ASN A 80 24.40 9.62 0.60
N GLY A 81 25.16 10.52 1.23
CA GLY A 81 26.63 10.49 1.14
C GLY A 81 27.29 9.41 1.98
N VAL A 82 26.81 9.18 3.22
CA VAL A 82 27.48 8.29 4.18
C VAL A 82 26.86 6.90 4.19
N VAL A 83 25.53 6.80 4.22
CA VAL A 83 24.85 5.49 4.33
C VAL A 83 24.77 4.81 2.97
N ARG A 84 24.33 5.53 1.93
CA ARG A 84 24.14 4.99 0.58
C ARG A 84 25.37 5.14 -0.32
N GLY A 85 26.32 6.00 0.05
CA GLY A 85 27.55 6.23 -0.71
C GLY A 85 27.34 6.82 -2.11
N VAL A 86 26.23 7.54 -2.34
CA VAL A 86 25.96 8.19 -3.64
C VAL A 86 26.72 9.51 -3.76
N PRO A 87 27.16 9.90 -4.98
CA PRO A 87 27.94 11.11 -5.17
C PRO A 87 27.16 12.39 -4.85
N GLU A 88 27.89 13.47 -4.56
CA GLU A 88 27.31 14.81 -4.45
C GLU A 88 26.61 15.19 -5.77
N GLY A 89 25.46 15.87 -5.67
CA GLY A 89 24.63 16.18 -6.84
C GLY A 89 23.81 15.02 -7.39
N TYR A 90 23.78 13.84 -6.73
CA TYR A 90 22.96 12.70 -7.13
C TYR A 90 21.49 13.07 -7.38
N ASN A 91 20.89 13.89 -6.49
CA ASN A 91 19.51 14.34 -6.61
C ASN A 91 19.28 15.22 -7.85
N GLU A 92 20.22 16.10 -8.19
CA GLU A 92 20.12 16.95 -9.39
C GLU A 92 20.20 16.11 -10.66
N GLU A 93 21.11 15.14 -10.69
CA GLU A 93 21.24 14.20 -11.82
C GLU A 93 20.01 13.31 -11.94
N LEU A 94 19.44 12.86 -10.81
CA LEU A 94 18.19 12.11 -10.77
C LEU A 94 17.04 12.93 -11.39
N LEU A 95 16.87 14.20 -10.98
CA LEU A 95 15.85 15.08 -11.56
C LEU A 95 16.06 15.32 -13.06
N ARG A 96 17.31 15.46 -13.50
CA ARG A 96 17.65 15.59 -14.93
C ARG A 96 17.22 14.36 -15.72
N LYS A 97 17.45 13.17 -15.18
CA LYS A 97 17.01 11.89 -15.78
C LYS A 97 15.50 11.77 -15.79
N VAL A 98 14.82 12.09 -14.67
CA VAL A 98 13.35 12.05 -14.57
C VAL A 98 12.69 12.94 -15.64
N ARG A 99 13.25 14.12 -15.91
CA ARG A 99 12.74 15.02 -16.95
C ARG A 99 12.90 14.47 -18.37
N ALA A 100 13.89 13.60 -18.59
CA ALA A 100 14.16 13.00 -19.89
C ALA A 100 13.31 11.75 -20.18
N VAL A 101 12.60 11.22 -19.17
CA VAL A 101 11.81 9.99 -19.29
C VAL A 101 10.76 10.12 -20.38
N GLY A 102 10.88 9.25 -21.38
CA GLY A 102 9.92 9.11 -22.47
C GLY A 102 8.80 8.10 -22.16
N GLU A 103 7.79 8.08 -23.03
CA GLU A 103 6.67 7.14 -22.93
C GLU A 103 7.12 5.67 -23.07
N ALA A 104 8.14 5.41 -23.89
CA ALA A 104 8.68 4.06 -24.08
C ALA A 104 9.36 3.54 -22.81
N GLU A 105 10.26 4.32 -22.21
CA GLU A 105 10.97 3.97 -20.97
C GLU A 105 9.99 3.81 -19.80
N MET A 106 8.96 4.66 -19.75
CA MET A 106 7.90 4.56 -18.75
C MET A 106 7.15 3.23 -18.87
N ARG A 107 6.73 2.84 -20.08
CA ARG A 107 6.07 1.54 -20.32
C ARG A 107 6.96 0.36 -19.95
N GLU A 108 8.22 0.41 -20.34
CA GLU A 108 9.21 -0.61 -20.00
C GLU A 108 9.36 -0.76 -18.49
N ALA A 109 9.49 0.35 -17.76
CA ALA A 109 9.55 0.36 -16.30
C ALA A 109 8.27 -0.17 -15.65
N MET A 110 7.08 0.19 -16.16
CA MET A 110 5.81 -0.34 -15.66
C MET A 110 5.73 -1.86 -15.86
N MET A 111 6.12 -2.37 -17.03
CA MET A 111 6.14 -3.79 -17.33
C MET A 111 7.15 -4.55 -16.46
N ALA A 112 8.32 -3.97 -16.22
CA ALA A 112 9.39 -4.62 -15.47
C ALA A 112 9.16 -4.58 -13.95
N VAL A 113 8.53 -3.53 -13.42
CA VAL A 113 8.47 -3.28 -11.97
C VAL A 113 7.05 -3.35 -11.40
N LEU A 114 6.05 -2.79 -12.10
CA LEU A 114 4.69 -2.70 -11.55
C LEU A 114 3.85 -3.93 -11.88
N VAL A 115 3.91 -4.44 -13.12
CA VAL A 115 3.13 -5.62 -13.53
C VAL A 115 3.46 -6.86 -12.68
N PRO A 116 4.73 -7.16 -12.32
CA PRO A 116 5.06 -8.29 -11.46
C PRO A 116 4.41 -8.25 -10.07
N CYS A 117 3.99 -7.07 -9.59
CA CYS A 117 3.26 -6.95 -8.33
C CYS A 117 1.89 -7.66 -8.34
N PHE A 118 1.40 -8.02 -9.53
CA PHE A 118 0.11 -8.70 -9.72
C PHE A 118 0.25 -10.15 -10.19
N GLU A 119 1.47 -10.66 -10.34
CA GLU A 119 1.72 -11.99 -10.90
C GLU A 119 1.92 -13.03 -9.78
N PRO A 120 1.24 -14.18 -9.85
CA PRO A 120 1.45 -15.26 -8.90
C PRO A 120 2.89 -15.78 -9.00
N GLY A 121 3.53 -16.00 -7.86
CA GLY A 121 4.92 -16.45 -7.77
C GLY A 121 5.97 -15.33 -7.84
N LYS A 122 5.59 -14.09 -8.15
CA LYS A 122 6.47 -12.91 -8.05
C LYS A 122 6.06 -11.93 -6.95
N ALA A 123 4.79 -11.94 -6.54
CA ALA A 123 4.27 -11.08 -5.48
C ALA A 123 3.79 -11.89 -4.27
N ASN A 124 4.03 -11.34 -3.08
CA ASN A 124 3.41 -11.77 -1.84
C ASN A 124 2.21 -10.88 -1.55
N VAL A 125 1.02 -11.47 -1.42
CA VAL A 125 -0.22 -10.75 -1.19
C VAL A 125 -0.71 -11.02 0.23
N VAL A 126 -0.99 -9.96 0.98
CA VAL A 126 -1.56 -10.03 2.31
C VAL A 126 -2.83 -9.20 2.33
N VAL A 127 -3.93 -9.80 2.76
CA VAL A 127 -5.25 -9.15 2.84
C VAL A 127 -5.80 -9.31 4.25
N THR A 128 -6.19 -8.20 4.86
CA THR A 128 -6.95 -8.20 6.12
C THR A 128 -8.42 -7.95 5.80
N CYS A 129 -9.29 -8.84 6.29
CA CYS A 129 -10.72 -8.77 6.01
C CYS A 129 -11.54 -9.40 7.13
N ALA A 130 -12.84 -9.09 7.16
CA ALA A 130 -13.78 -9.74 8.08
C ALA A 130 -14.02 -11.21 7.66
N PRO A 131 -14.28 -12.13 8.60
CA PRO A 131 -14.49 -13.55 8.28
C PRO A 131 -15.57 -13.78 7.22
N VAL A 132 -16.66 -12.99 7.24
CA VAL A 132 -17.79 -13.09 6.32
C VAL A 132 -17.44 -12.86 4.84
N VAL A 133 -16.33 -12.14 4.54
CA VAL A 133 -15.89 -11.88 3.16
C VAL A 133 -14.66 -12.69 2.75
N SER A 134 -14.08 -13.47 3.68
CA SER A 134 -12.83 -14.19 3.46
C SER A 134 -12.92 -15.20 2.31
N ASP A 135 -13.97 -16.03 2.27
CA ASP A 135 -14.19 -17.03 1.23
C ASP A 135 -14.26 -16.43 -0.18
N ALA A 136 -14.90 -15.27 -0.33
CA ALA A 136 -15.03 -14.61 -1.62
C ALA A 136 -13.66 -14.09 -2.11
N ILE A 137 -12.86 -13.55 -1.20
CA ILE A 137 -11.51 -13.05 -1.49
C ILE A 137 -10.58 -14.22 -1.85
N VAL A 138 -10.61 -15.30 -1.08
CA VAL A 138 -9.82 -16.52 -1.32
C VAL A 138 -10.10 -17.06 -2.72
N LYS A 139 -11.38 -17.31 -3.05
CA LYS A 139 -11.77 -17.81 -4.39
C LYS A 139 -11.30 -16.90 -5.52
N GLY A 140 -11.31 -15.57 -5.30
CA GLY A 140 -10.81 -14.61 -6.28
C GLY A 140 -9.31 -14.78 -6.54
N PHE A 141 -8.51 -14.81 -5.48
CA PHE A 141 -7.05 -14.94 -5.61
C PHE A 141 -6.62 -16.32 -6.09
N GLU A 142 -7.31 -17.40 -5.70
CA GLU A 142 -7.10 -18.74 -6.24
C GLU A 142 -7.39 -18.81 -7.75
N ALA A 143 -8.45 -18.14 -8.21
CA ALA A 143 -8.78 -18.07 -9.64
C ALA A 143 -7.70 -17.31 -10.45
N ASP A 144 -7.02 -16.34 -9.83
CA ASP A 144 -5.86 -15.65 -10.41
C ASP A 144 -4.55 -16.46 -10.29
N GLY A 145 -4.58 -17.65 -9.67
CA GLY A 145 -3.44 -18.56 -9.55
C GLY A 145 -2.55 -18.35 -8.32
N PHE A 146 -2.97 -17.53 -7.36
CA PHE A 146 -2.26 -17.39 -6.08
C PHE A 146 -2.55 -18.58 -5.16
N LYS A 147 -1.54 -18.97 -4.39
CA LYS A 147 -1.71 -19.91 -3.27
C LYS A 147 -2.16 -19.11 -2.05
N THR A 148 -3.35 -19.39 -1.55
CA THR A 148 -3.95 -18.66 -0.44
C THR A 148 -4.00 -19.52 0.82
N GLU A 149 -3.82 -18.88 1.97
CA GLU A 149 -4.02 -19.46 3.29
C GLU A 149 -4.80 -18.46 4.12
N VAL A 150 -5.78 -18.92 4.90
CA VAL A 150 -6.55 -18.09 5.82
C VAL A 150 -6.07 -18.37 7.23
N ARG A 151 -5.66 -17.33 7.94
CA ARG A 151 -5.30 -17.38 9.35
C ARG A 151 -6.14 -16.39 10.14
N ALA A 152 -6.61 -16.81 11.31
CA ALA A 152 -7.24 -15.93 12.27
C ALA A 152 -6.18 -15.08 12.98
N LEU A 153 -6.58 -13.93 13.51
CA LEU A 153 -5.66 -13.09 14.32
C LEU A 153 -5.13 -13.83 15.55
N GLY A 154 -5.87 -14.82 16.06
CA GLY A 154 -5.44 -15.70 17.14
C GLY A 154 -4.19 -16.52 16.80
N ASP A 155 -4.01 -16.90 15.53
CA ASP A 155 -2.90 -17.75 15.08
C ASP A 155 -1.55 -17.01 15.09
N PHE A 156 -1.57 -15.69 15.25
CA PHE A 156 -0.39 -14.84 15.35
C PHE A 156 -0.13 -14.38 16.78
N ARG A 157 -0.96 -14.78 17.75
CA ARG A 157 -0.64 -14.59 19.17
C ARG A 157 0.44 -15.59 19.52
N ASP A 158 1.63 -15.07 19.73
CA ASP A 158 2.67 -15.74 20.51
C ASP A 158 2.47 -15.30 21.96
N ASP A 159 2.48 -16.22 22.92
CA ASP A 159 2.26 -15.92 24.35
C ASP A 159 3.39 -15.07 24.94
N TYR A 160 4.31 -14.54 24.12
CA TYR A 160 5.52 -13.80 24.52
C TYR A 160 6.36 -14.56 25.57
N GLY A 161 6.23 -15.90 25.62
CA GLY A 161 6.84 -16.72 26.66
C GLY A 161 6.23 -16.56 28.06
N LEU A 162 5.05 -15.96 28.18
CA LEU A 162 4.26 -15.84 29.40
C LEU A 162 3.18 -16.92 29.42
N VAL A 163 3.59 -18.17 29.61
CA VAL A 163 2.68 -19.22 30.07
C VAL A 163 2.45 -18.94 31.55
N GLY A 164 1.29 -18.38 31.89
CA GLY A 164 0.85 -18.38 33.28
C GLY A 164 0.68 -19.83 33.72
N ASP A 165 1.23 -20.21 34.88
CA ASP A 165 0.79 -21.45 35.54
C ASP A 165 -0.72 -21.29 35.79
N ASP A 166 -1.55 -21.97 34.99
CA ASP A 166 -3.00 -22.03 35.16
C ASP A 166 -3.33 -22.76 36.48
N ASP A 167 -3.31 -22.03 37.59
CA ASP A 167 -3.98 -22.42 38.83
C ASP A 167 -4.67 -21.23 39.49
N GLU A 168 -5.49 -20.49 38.74
CA GLU A 168 -6.51 -19.61 39.33
C GLU A 168 -7.84 -19.75 38.56
N GLY A 169 -8.65 -20.69 39.04
CA GLY A 169 -10.09 -20.57 39.29
C GLY A 169 -10.99 -19.99 38.19
N GLU A 170 -11.90 -20.82 37.69
CA GLU A 170 -13.14 -20.41 37.05
C GLU A 170 -13.84 -19.31 37.86
N GLU A 171 -13.96 -18.10 37.29
CA GLU A 171 -14.98 -17.14 37.68
C GLU A 171 -15.94 -16.99 36.49
N ASP A 172 -17.07 -17.69 36.60
CA ASP A 172 -18.31 -17.42 35.88
C ASP A 172 -18.69 -15.95 36.08
N ASP A 173 -18.82 -15.19 34.99
CA ASP A 173 -19.57 -13.93 35.00
C ASP A 173 -20.75 -14.09 34.02
N ASP A 174 -21.85 -14.55 34.61
CA ASP A 174 -23.19 -14.61 34.03
C ASP A 174 -23.67 -13.22 33.57
N GLU A 175 -24.44 -13.28 32.49
CA GLU A 175 -25.19 -12.23 31.79
C GLU A 175 -25.92 -11.23 32.70
N ASP A 176 -25.89 -9.94 32.34
CA ASP A 176 -27.03 -9.06 32.62
C ASP A 176 -27.34 -8.14 31.42
N GLU A 177 -28.46 -8.45 30.77
CA GLU A 177 -29.08 -7.70 29.68
C GLU A 177 -29.77 -6.44 30.21
N GLY A 178 -29.44 -5.27 29.66
CA GLY A 178 -30.10 -4.00 29.97
C GLY A 178 -30.41 -3.19 28.72
N GLU A 179 -31.55 -3.49 28.08
CA GLU A 179 -32.09 -2.82 26.90
C GLU A 179 -32.67 -1.42 27.21
N SER A 180 -32.53 -0.52 26.22
CA SER A 180 -33.43 0.59 25.84
C SER A 180 -33.34 1.97 26.52
N GLY A 181 -33.34 3.00 25.67
CA GLY A 181 -33.48 4.41 26.04
C GLY A 181 -33.14 5.38 24.89
N ASP A 182 -33.82 5.26 23.76
CA ASP A 182 -33.89 6.28 22.69
C ASP A 182 -34.43 7.60 23.27
N GLU A 183 -33.82 8.76 22.96
CA GLU A 183 -34.56 10.02 22.74
C GLU A 183 -33.65 11.04 22.03
N SER A 184 -34.15 11.48 20.88
CA SER A 184 -33.66 12.54 19.98
C SER A 184 -33.49 13.94 20.59
N GLY A 185 -32.63 14.77 19.98
CA GLY A 185 -32.50 16.20 20.29
C GLY A 185 -31.71 16.98 19.23
N SER A 186 -32.44 17.54 18.26
CA SER A 186 -31.98 18.42 17.18
C SER A 186 -31.40 19.75 17.67
N GLY A 187 -30.42 20.30 16.95
CA GLY A 187 -29.86 21.63 17.17
C GLY A 187 -28.98 22.09 16.00
N ASP A 188 -29.65 22.43 14.88
CA ASP A 188 -29.15 23.33 13.84
C ASP A 188 -28.89 24.70 14.46
N GLU A 189 -27.75 25.33 14.22
CA GLU A 189 -27.64 26.79 14.04
C GLU A 189 -26.33 27.07 13.27
N SER A 190 -26.48 27.71 12.11
CA SER A 190 -25.42 28.30 11.30
C SER A 190 -24.94 29.62 11.90
N GLU A 191 -23.64 29.94 11.80
CA GLU A 191 -23.04 31.22 11.36
C GLU A 191 -21.54 31.02 11.09
#